data_AF-A0A2E3MU11-F1
#
_entry.id   AF-A0A2E3MU11-F1
#
_cell.length_a   1.000
_cell.length_b   1.000
_cell.length_c   1.000
_cell.angle_alpha   90.00
_cell.angle_beta   90.00
_cell.angle_gamma   90.00
#
_symmetry.space_group_name_H-M   'P 1'
#
loop_
_entity.id
_entity.type
_entity.pdbx_description
1 polymer ?
#
loop_
_entity_poly.entity_id
_entity_poly.type
_entity_poly.pdbx_seq_one_letter_code
_entity_poly.pdbx_strand_id
1 'polypeptide(L)' 'MQGPQEASSELSARPGPPALRIGSVVVDPPVLQAPMAGFTNYAFRQVVRGYGGVGLQATEMISARGFAWLDEHQA' A
#
# COMPACT_ATOMS: atom_id res chain seq x y z
N MET A 1 -35.88 8.88 20.16
CA MET A 1 -35.15 8.05 19.18
C MET A 1 -33.97 8.88 18.66
N GLN A 2 -32.88 8.98 19.43
CA GLN A 2 -31.64 9.65 18.98
C GLN A 2 -30.77 8.60 18.27
N GLY A 3 -30.44 8.84 17.01
CA GLY A 3 -29.57 7.95 16.22
C GLY A 3 -28.09 8.08 16.60
N PRO A 4 -27.25 7.09 16.26
CA PRO A 4 -25.82 7.14 16.52
C PRO A 4 -25.15 8.10 15.51
N GLN A 5 -24.74 9.29 15.95
CA GLN A 5 -24.10 10.29 15.07
C GLN A 5 -22.75 10.84 15.59
N GLU A 6 -22.17 10.32 16.67
CA GLU A 6 -20.97 10.95 17.27
C GLU A 6 -19.62 10.29 16.93
N ALA A 7 -19.59 9.09 16.35
CA ALA A 7 -18.32 8.35 16.21
C ALA A 7 -17.39 8.82 15.07
N SER A 8 -17.83 9.70 14.17
CA SER A 8 -17.09 10.03 12.93
C SER A 8 -16.24 11.29 12.98
N SER A 9 -16.45 12.21 13.94
CA SER A 9 -15.76 13.51 13.97
C SER A 9 -14.45 13.51 14.77
N GLU A 10 -14.22 12.52 15.64
CA GLU A 10 -13.07 12.53 16.56
C GLU A 10 -11.76 11.99 15.95
N LEU A 11 -11.80 11.28 14.82
CA LEU A 11 -10.57 10.77 14.18
C LEU A 11 -9.70 11.85 13.52
N SER A 12 -10.25 13.05 13.28
CA SER A 12 -9.63 14.06 12.41
C SER A 12 -8.65 15.01 13.13
N ALA A 13 -8.54 14.96 14.46
CA ALA A 13 -7.82 15.98 15.23
C ALA A 13 -6.37 15.62 15.59
N ARG A 14 -5.92 14.38 15.35
CA ARG A 14 -4.53 13.99 15.63
C ARG A 14 -3.69 14.18 14.37
N PRO A 15 -2.57 14.93 14.42
CA PRO A 15 -1.63 14.94 13.32
C PRO A 15 -1.21 13.49 13.03
N GLY A 16 -1.29 13.09 11.76
CA GLY A 16 -0.90 11.75 11.34
C GLY A 16 0.57 11.48 11.69
N PRO A 17 0.98 10.19 11.75
CA PRO A 17 2.39 9.86 11.90
C PRO A 17 3.23 10.56 10.83
N PRO A 18 4.49 10.92 11.12
CA PRO A 18 5.37 11.54 10.14
C PRO A 18 5.63 10.60 8.96
N ALA A 19 6.03 11.16 7.82
CA ALA A 19 6.43 10.38 6.65
C ALA A 19 7.48 9.31 7.01
N LEU A 20 7.30 8.10 6.49
CA LEU A 20 8.21 6.99 6.73
C LEU A 20 9.38 7.05 5.75
N ARG A 21 10.62 6.91 6.23
CA ARG A 21 11.81 6.83 5.38
C ARG A 21 12.37 5.41 5.36
N ILE A 22 12.52 4.84 4.16
CA ILE A 22 13.15 3.54 3.92
C ILE A 22 14.37 3.79 3.03
N GLY A 23 15.56 3.88 3.64
CA GLY A 23 16.77 4.28 2.92
C GLY A 23 16.61 5.66 2.28
N SER A 24 16.71 5.74 0.95
CA SER A 24 16.50 6.96 0.16
C SER A 24 15.04 7.23 -0.19
N VAL A 25 14.13 6.30 0.06
CA VAL A 25 12.70 6.41 -0.31
C VAL A 25 11.92 7.06 0.82
N VAL A 26 11.11 8.07 0.48
CA VAL A 26 10.14 8.71 1.38
C VAL A 26 8.74 8.19 1.06
N VAL A 27 8.02 7.74 2.08
CA VAL A 27 6.66 7.21 1.99
C VAL A 27 5.72 8.14 2.75
N ASP A 28 4.90 8.87 1.99
CA ASP A 28 3.92 9.83 2.49
C ASP A 28 2.61 9.70 1.68
N PRO A 29 1.46 9.34 2.29
CA PRO A 29 1.27 9.06 3.71
C PRO A 29 2.05 7.81 4.17
N PRO A 30 2.43 7.68 5.45
CA PRO A 30 3.18 6.53 5.98
C PRO A 30 2.29 5.27 6.12
N VAL A 31 1.55 4.94 5.07
CA VAL A 31 0.62 3.82 4.97
C VAL A 31 1.11 2.87 3.88
N LEU A 32 1.31 1.61 4.25
CA LEU A 32 1.91 0.60 3.41
C LEU A 32 0.90 -0.52 3.14
N GLN A 33 0.68 -0.85 1.86
CA GLN A 33 -0.10 -2.01 1.49
C GLN A 33 0.78 -3.27 1.57
N ALA A 34 0.43 -4.16 2.51
CA ALA A 34 1.16 -5.41 2.73
C ALA A 34 1.18 -6.30 1.47
N PRO A 35 2.26 -7.05 1.21
CA PRO A 35 2.29 -8.05 0.14
C PRO A 35 1.47 -9.28 0.55
N MET A 36 0.47 -9.63 -0.27
CA MET A 36 -0.43 -10.76 0.01
C MET A 36 -0.61 -11.59 -1.26
N ALA A 37 -0.08 -12.83 -1.24
CA ALA A 37 -0.19 -13.76 -2.36
C ALA A 37 -1.65 -14.00 -2.76
N GLY A 38 -1.94 -13.97 -4.06
CA GLY A 38 -3.30 -14.12 -4.60
C GLY A 38 -4.20 -12.89 -4.46
N PHE A 39 -3.81 -11.86 -3.70
CA PHE A 39 -4.60 -10.63 -3.53
C PHE A 39 -3.97 -9.43 -4.21
N THR A 40 -2.69 -9.16 -3.93
CA THR A 40 -2.07 -7.88 -4.29
C THR A 40 -1.53 -7.89 -5.72
N ASN A 41 -2.35 -8.39 -6.64
CA ASN A 41 -2.13 -8.44 -8.08
C ASN A 41 -2.29 -7.05 -8.74
N TYR A 42 -2.09 -6.98 -10.05
CA TYR A 42 -2.15 -5.71 -10.77
C TYR A 42 -3.49 -4.98 -10.62
N ALA A 43 -4.61 -5.67 -10.86
CA ALA A 43 -5.94 -5.07 -10.84
C ALA A 43 -6.29 -4.52 -9.44
N PHE A 44 -5.99 -5.27 -8.37
CA PHE A 44 -6.19 -4.81 -6.99
C PHE A 44 -5.40 -3.53 -6.72
N ARG A 45 -4.13 -3.49 -7.12
CA ARG A 45 -3.29 -2.29 -6.91
C ARG A 45 -3.79 -1.08 -7.68
N GLN A 46 -4.37 -1.27 -8.87
CA GLN A 46 -5.02 -0.17 -9.61
C GLN A 46 -6.23 0.39 -8.85
N VAL A 47 -7.07 -0.47 -8.30
CA VAL A 47 -8.22 -0.05 -7.47
C VAL A 47 -7.75 0.74 -6.26
N VAL A 48 -6.76 0.23 -5.51
CA VAL A 48 -6.20 0.93 -4.34
C VAL A 48 -5.57 2.27 -4.73
N ARG A 49 -4.88 2.36 -5.88
CA ARG A 49 -4.38 3.65 -6.40
C ARG A 49 -5.50 4.64 -6.68
N GLY A 50 -6.64 4.17 -7.21
CA GLY A 50 -7.82 4.99 -7.44
C GLY A 50 -8.42 5.56 -6.15
N TYR A 51 -8.40 4.79 -5.06
CA TYR A 51 -8.83 5.28 -3.75
C TYR A 51 -7.85 6.26 -3.09
N GLY A 52 -6.54 6.11 -3.35
CA GLY A 52 -5.50 6.92 -2.71
C GLY A 52 -5.24 6.53 -1.24
N GLY A 53 -4.54 7.39 -0.50
CA GLY A 53 -4.26 7.20 0.93
C GLY A 53 -3.21 6.13 1.28
N VAL A 54 -2.65 5.45 0.28
CA VAL A 54 -1.49 4.55 0.44
C VAL A 54 -0.23 5.23 -0.09
N GLY A 55 0.83 5.27 0.73
CA GLY A 55 2.11 5.86 0.31
C GLY A 55 3.01 4.84 -0.41
N LEU A 56 2.91 3.56 -0.06
CA LEU A 56 3.69 2.50 -0.71
C LEU A 56 2.85 1.25 -0.95
N GLN A 57 2.85 0.77 -2.20
CA GLN A 57 2.20 -0.47 -2.59
C GLN A 57 3.21 -1.56 -2.93
N ALA A 58 2.92 -2.78 -2.50
CA ALA A 58 3.70 -3.96 -2.83
C ALA A 58 2.93 -4.87 -3.79
N THR A 59 3.64 -5.58 -4.66
CA THR A 59 3.05 -6.69 -5.42
C THR A 59 2.74 -7.86 -4.50
N GLU A 60 2.07 -8.88 -5.03
CA GLU A 60 2.15 -10.23 -4.45
C GLU A 60 3.58 -10.77 -4.44
N MET A 61 3.79 -11.89 -3.75
CA MET A 61 5.08 -12.58 -3.72
C MET A 61 5.45 -13.05 -5.12
N ILE A 62 6.67 -12.74 -5.55
CA ILE A 62 7.22 -13.09 -6.87
C ILE A 62 8.42 -14.01 -6.70
N SER A 63 8.55 -14.97 -7.62
CA SER A 63 9.67 -15.93 -7.61
C SER A 63 10.96 -15.24 -8.02
N ALA A 64 11.87 -15.04 -7.06
CA ALA A 64 13.18 -14.45 -7.32
C ALA A 64 13.98 -15.25 -8.36
N ARG A 65 13.96 -16.58 -8.28
CA ARG A 65 14.65 -17.45 -9.25
C ARG A 65 14.02 -17.36 -10.64
N GLY A 66 12.67 -17.33 -10.70
CA GLY A 66 11.97 -17.18 -11.97
C GLY A 66 12.30 -15.85 -12.65
N PHE A 67 12.39 -14.78 -11.86
CA PHE A 67 12.78 -13.46 -12.36
C PHE A 67 14.23 -13.43 -12.87
N ALA A 68 15.18 -13.98 -12.11
CA ALA A 68 16.58 -14.08 -12.54
C ALA A 68 16.73 -14.89 -13.84
N TRP A 69 16.01 -16.01 -13.97
CA TRP A 69 16.04 -16.81 -15.19
C TRP A 69 15.51 -16.05 -16.41
N LEU A 70 14.43 -15.26 -16.24
CA LEU A 70 13.88 -14.41 -17.32
C LEU A 70 14.90 -13.36 -17.78
N ASP A 71 15.60 -12.72 -16.84
CA ASP A 71 16.65 -11.73 -17.14
C ASP A 71 17.79 -12.35 -17.96
N GLU A 72 18.20 -13.57 -17.62
CA GLU A 72 19.25 -14.31 -18.33
C GLU A 72 18.85 -14.77 -19.76
N HIS A 73 17.55 -15.01 -20.01
CA HIS A 73 17.07 -15.65 -21.25
C HIS A 73 16.21 -14.74 -22.16
N GLN A 74 15.89 -13.52 -21.73
CA GLN A 74 15.14 -12.53 -22.52
C GLN A 74 15.93 -11.25 -22.84
N ALA A 75 17.25 -11.23 -22.59
CA ALA A 75 18.16 -10.17 -23.00
C ALA A 75 18.56 -10.27 -24.48
#